data_AF-A0A9P1F003-F1
#
_entry.id   AF-A0A9P1F003-F1
#
_cell.length_a   1.000
_cell.length_b   1.000
_cell.length_c   1.000
_cell.angle_alpha   90.00
_cell.angle_beta   90.00
_cell.angle_gamma   90.00
#
_symmetry.space_group_name_H-M   'P 1'
#
loop_
_entity.id
_entity.type
_entity.pdbx_description
1 polymer ?
#
loop_
_entity_poly.entity_id
_entity_poly.type
_entity_poly.pdbx_seq_one_letter_code
_entity_poly.pdbx_strand_id
1 'polypeptide(L)'
;MYKKRYPCPDFSDVIDVPSCSRLEGNLVFVNDEVSTEIENSAEKLGLIHPSLWRVYCFKERPGLYILPGLLQRKCSAEWLARTIKYSRIPNTTNLALHGMDITSDDPLKEVPLLNKKLRWTTLGLEYDWNTKKYPLHGGKLPDELTELATLISLSLNLGQMRPDAAIINYYPPNSTLSPHVDRKVRTILCAIDFNVIGAAGSLPNRRYQLVRDTVTTLAS
;
A
#
# COMPACT_ATOMS: atom_id res chain seq x y z
N MET A 1 1.56 10.25 -22.56
CA MET A 1 1.38 8.79 -22.39
C MET A 1 2.52 8.24 -21.54
N TYR A 2 2.26 7.93 -20.26
CA TYR A 2 3.31 7.68 -19.26
C TYR A 2 4.06 6.35 -19.37
N LYS A 3 3.54 5.37 -20.14
CA LYS A 3 4.20 4.05 -20.36
C LYS A 3 5.28 4.08 -21.45
N LYS A 4 5.43 5.19 -22.18
CA LYS A 4 6.40 5.35 -23.28
C LYS A 4 7.82 5.40 -22.73
N ARG A 5 8.79 4.75 -23.38
CA ARG A 5 10.22 4.82 -22.98
C ARG A 5 11.07 5.75 -23.85
N TYR A 6 10.73 5.87 -25.13
CA TYR A 6 11.43 6.74 -26.07
C TYR A 6 10.46 7.46 -27.03
N PRO A 7 10.53 8.81 -27.15
CA PRO A 7 11.14 9.73 -26.18
C PRO A 7 10.66 9.45 -24.74
N CYS A 8 11.43 9.93 -23.77
CA CYS A 8 11.05 9.87 -22.36
C CYS A 8 9.60 10.38 -22.20
N PRO A 9 8.79 9.76 -21.33
CA PRO A 9 7.45 10.23 -21.09
C PRO A 9 7.52 11.62 -20.44
N ASP A 10 6.71 12.55 -20.96
CA ASP A 10 6.48 13.81 -20.27
C ASP A 10 5.72 13.54 -18.96
N PHE A 11 6.10 14.28 -17.92
CA PHE A 11 5.53 14.20 -16.57
C PHE A 11 5.02 15.58 -16.08
N SER A 12 5.01 16.60 -16.94
CA SER A 12 4.48 17.94 -16.62
C SER A 12 3.07 17.92 -16.03
N ASP A 13 2.20 17.04 -16.55
CA ASP A 13 0.81 16.86 -16.11
C ASP A 13 0.65 15.89 -14.92
N VAL A 14 1.74 15.37 -14.35
CA VAL A 14 1.68 14.49 -13.17
C VAL A 14 1.49 15.33 -11.91
N ILE A 15 0.39 15.06 -11.21
CA ILE A 15 0.02 15.75 -9.98
C ILE A 15 1.00 15.37 -8.85
N ASP A 16 1.74 16.35 -8.36
CA ASP A 16 2.41 16.28 -7.06
C ASP A 16 1.42 16.73 -5.97
N VAL A 17 0.96 15.77 -5.17
CA VAL A 17 -0.22 15.92 -4.29
C VAL A 17 -0.13 17.14 -3.35
N PRO A 18 0.98 17.40 -2.63
CA PRO A 18 1.05 18.52 -1.69
C PRO A 18 1.14 19.91 -2.35
N SER A 19 1.51 19.99 -3.62
CA SER A 19 1.70 21.25 -4.35
C SER A 19 0.59 21.55 -5.38
N CYS A 20 -0.38 20.64 -5.54
CA CYS A 20 -1.42 20.77 -6.54
C CYS A 20 -2.61 21.63 -6.07
N SER A 21 -2.80 22.79 -6.70
CA SER A 21 -3.93 23.70 -6.45
C SER A 21 -5.32 23.13 -6.77
N ARG A 22 -5.40 21.96 -7.40
CA ARG A 22 -6.66 21.24 -7.69
C ARG A 22 -7.13 20.35 -6.53
N LEU A 23 -6.29 20.18 -5.51
CA LEU A 23 -6.57 19.35 -4.34
C LEU A 23 -6.80 20.24 -3.11
N GLU A 24 -7.82 19.92 -2.32
CA GLU A 24 -8.05 20.54 -1.02
C GLU A 24 -7.33 19.72 0.06
N GLY A 25 -6.23 20.27 0.56
CA GLY A 25 -5.39 19.64 1.60
C GLY A 25 -5.76 20.11 3.00
N ASN A 26 -6.36 19.24 3.80
CA ASN A 26 -6.76 19.50 5.18
C ASN A 26 -5.91 18.69 6.17
N LEU A 27 -5.81 19.14 7.42
CA LEU A 27 -5.36 18.27 8.51
C LEU A 27 -6.42 17.19 8.74
N VAL A 28 -5.96 15.98 9.05
CA VAL A 28 -6.87 14.84 9.30
C VAL A 28 -7.47 14.90 10.70
N PHE A 29 -6.66 15.31 11.67
CA PHE A 29 -7.07 15.55 13.04
C PHE A 29 -6.90 17.04 13.35
N VAL A 30 -7.90 17.67 13.94
CA VAL A 30 -7.78 18.99 14.57
C VAL A 30 -7.09 18.80 15.94
N ASN A 31 -6.37 19.82 16.43
CA ASN A 31 -5.34 19.69 17.48
C ASN A 31 -5.74 18.90 18.74
N ASP A 32 -7.01 18.90 19.15
CA ASP A 32 -7.49 18.25 20.38
C ASP A 32 -8.21 16.90 20.12
N GLU A 33 -8.26 16.42 18.87
CA GLU A 33 -8.93 15.16 18.47
C GLU A 33 -8.01 13.94 18.51
N VAL A 34 -6.71 14.16 18.69
CA VAL A 34 -5.71 13.09 18.76
C VAL A 34 -5.71 12.49 20.17
N SER A 35 -6.35 11.34 20.35
CA SER A 35 -6.35 10.62 21.63
C SER A 35 -5.09 9.79 21.83
N THR A 36 -4.75 9.47 23.08
CA THR A 36 -3.58 8.64 23.42
C THR A 36 -3.61 7.27 22.74
N GLU A 37 -4.80 6.70 22.48
CA GLU A 37 -4.94 5.45 21.72
C GLU A 37 -4.53 5.60 20.24
N ILE A 38 -4.86 6.74 19.62
CA ILE A 38 -4.50 7.07 18.24
C ILE A 38 -2.99 7.28 18.12
N GLU A 39 -2.37 7.98 19.09
CA GLU A 39 -0.92 8.17 19.15
C GLU A 39 -0.18 6.84 19.32
N ASN A 40 -0.58 6.03 20.30
CA ASN A 40 0.01 4.71 20.55
C ASN A 40 -0.11 3.79 19.33
N SER A 41 -1.26 3.81 18.64
CA SER A 41 -1.48 3.02 17.43
C SER A 41 -0.59 3.50 16.28
N ALA A 42 -0.52 4.82 16.05
CA ALA A 42 0.37 5.40 15.05
C ALA A 42 1.86 5.09 15.33
N GLU A 43 2.31 5.17 16.59
CA GLU A 43 3.69 4.83 16.97
C GLU A 43 3.98 3.34 16.75
N LYS A 44 3.09 2.44 17.21
CA LYS A 44 3.20 0.98 17.01
C LYS A 44 3.26 0.60 15.53
N LEU A 45 2.54 1.31 14.67
CA LEU A 45 2.57 1.15 13.22
C LEU A 45 3.76 1.85 12.55
N GLY A 46 4.56 2.63 13.28
CA GLY A 46 5.69 3.37 12.72
C GLY A 46 5.28 4.55 11.82
N LEU A 47 4.09 5.11 12.04
CA LEU A 47 3.54 6.25 11.31
C LEU A 47 3.96 7.58 11.93
N ILE A 48 4.00 8.66 11.15
CA ILE A 48 4.25 10.01 11.67
C ILE A 48 3.16 10.40 12.67
N HIS A 49 3.45 11.37 13.53
CA HIS A 49 2.51 11.82 14.56
C HIS A 49 1.15 12.21 13.94
N PRO A 50 -0.01 11.76 14.49
CA PRO A 50 -1.33 12.01 13.91
C PRO A 50 -1.63 13.47 13.56
N SER A 51 -1.21 14.42 14.40
CA SER A 51 -1.37 15.87 14.16
C SER A 51 -0.64 16.42 12.92
N LEU A 52 0.26 15.63 12.31
CA LEU A 52 0.94 15.98 11.05
C LEU A 52 0.24 15.40 9.81
N TRP A 53 -0.77 14.54 9.99
CA TRP A 53 -1.45 13.88 8.88
C TRP A 53 -2.25 14.89 8.07
N ARG A 54 -2.10 14.81 6.74
CA ARG A 54 -2.84 15.64 5.78
C ARG A 54 -3.57 14.76 4.78
N VAL A 55 -4.85 15.02 4.59
CA VAL A 55 -5.68 14.41 3.55
C VAL A 55 -5.92 15.40 2.42
N TYR A 56 -5.82 14.92 1.18
CA TYR A 56 -6.05 15.67 -0.03
C TYR A 56 -7.19 15.03 -0.82
N CYS A 57 -8.17 15.85 -1.22
CA CYS A 57 -9.35 15.40 -1.96
C CYS A 57 -9.54 16.20 -3.25
N PHE A 58 -10.09 15.57 -4.30
CA PHE A 58 -10.57 16.26 -5.49
C PHE A 58 -12.05 16.63 -5.32
N LYS A 59 -12.41 17.89 -5.59
CA LYS A 59 -13.81 18.35 -5.56
C LYS A 59 -14.71 17.53 -6.49
N GLU A 60 -14.17 17.12 -7.64
CA GLU A 60 -14.88 16.38 -8.68
C GLU A 60 -14.90 14.86 -8.44
N ARG A 61 -14.25 14.37 -7.37
CA ARG A 61 -14.26 12.95 -6.98
C ARG A 61 -14.43 12.78 -5.47
N PRO A 62 -15.64 13.01 -4.93
CA PRO A 62 -16.00 12.62 -3.57
C PRO A 62 -15.67 11.14 -3.31
N GLY A 63 -15.30 10.82 -2.06
CA GLY A 63 -14.93 9.47 -1.65
C GLY A 63 -13.49 9.05 -1.96
N LEU A 64 -12.72 9.83 -2.75
CA LEU A 64 -11.30 9.60 -3.00
C LEU A 64 -10.42 10.47 -2.08
N TYR A 65 -9.74 9.83 -1.15
CA TYR A 65 -8.87 10.45 -0.15
C TYR A 65 -7.40 10.06 -0.38
N ILE A 66 -6.50 11.05 -0.37
CA ILE A 66 -5.06 10.82 -0.54
C ILE A 66 -4.31 11.32 0.69
N LEU A 67 -3.56 10.41 1.32
CA LEU A 67 -2.78 10.62 2.55
C LEU A 67 -1.29 10.35 2.23
N PRO A 68 -0.52 11.38 1.80
CA PRO A 68 0.89 11.21 1.44
C PRO A 68 1.82 11.22 2.67
N GLY A 69 2.81 10.32 2.68
CA GLY A 69 3.91 10.37 3.65
C GLY A 69 3.54 10.07 5.10
N LEU A 70 2.58 9.16 5.32
CA LEU A 70 2.20 8.73 6.67
C LEU A 70 3.29 7.94 7.38
N LEU A 71 4.20 7.27 6.67
CA LEU A 71 5.19 6.38 7.27
C LEU A 71 6.45 7.11 7.74
N GLN A 72 6.91 6.83 8.97
CA GLN A 72 8.21 7.31 9.41
C GLN A 72 9.31 6.65 8.57
N ARG A 73 10.22 7.47 8.01
CA ARG A 73 11.33 6.97 7.18
C ARG A 73 12.13 5.84 7.84
N LYS A 74 12.31 5.87 9.16
CA LYS A 74 13.01 4.80 9.93
C LYS A 74 12.27 3.45 9.94
N CYS A 75 10.95 3.44 9.81
CA CYS A 75 10.10 2.23 9.82
C CYS A 75 9.84 1.66 8.41
N SER A 76 10.29 2.34 7.35
CA SER A 76 10.09 1.91 5.96
C SER A 76 10.72 0.55 5.61
N ALA A 77 11.92 0.27 6.14
CA ALA A 77 12.58 -1.02 5.95
C ALA A 77 11.81 -2.15 6.65
N GLU A 78 11.16 -1.87 7.78
CA GLU A 78 10.36 -2.85 8.51
C GLU A 78 9.07 -3.19 7.74
N TRP A 79 8.34 -2.18 7.25
CA TRP A 79 7.16 -2.43 6.40
C TRP A 79 7.52 -3.19 5.12
N LEU A 80 8.65 -2.86 4.48
CA LEU A 80 9.15 -3.66 3.35
C LEU A 80 9.42 -5.12 3.76
N ALA A 81 10.09 -5.36 4.89
CA ALA A 81 10.34 -6.70 5.39
C ALA A 81 9.03 -7.46 5.73
N ARG A 82 8.02 -6.76 6.27
CA ARG A 82 6.66 -7.29 6.45
C ARG A 82 6.05 -7.72 5.11
N THR A 83 6.12 -6.90 4.05
CA THR A 83 5.62 -7.32 2.72
C THR A 83 6.32 -8.57 2.18
N ILE A 84 7.61 -8.77 2.45
CA ILE A 84 8.32 -10.01 2.04
C ILE A 84 7.86 -11.19 2.90
N LYS A 85 7.73 -11.02 4.23
CA LYS A 85 7.18 -12.03 5.14
C LYS A 85 5.79 -12.50 4.70
N TYR A 86 4.94 -11.58 4.26
CA TYR A 86 3.59 -11.86 3.78
C TYR A 86 3.54 -12.64 2.45
N SER A 87 4.65 -12.76 1.72
CA SER A 87 4.73 -13.57 0.48
C SER A 87 5.09 -15.04 0.71
N ARG A 88 5.25 -15.47 1.97
CA ARG A 88 5.50 -16.86 2.36
C ARG A 88 4.19 -17.55 2.78
N ILE A 89 4.20 -18.89 2.81
CA ILE A 89 3.17 -19.73 3.44
C ILE A 89 2.79 -19.17 4.83
N PRO A 90 1.49 -19.12 5.20
CA PRO A 90 0.35 -19.75 4.53
C PRO A 90 -0.34 -18.92 3.44
N ASN A 91 0.17 -17.74 3.06
CA ASN A 91 -0.51 -16.86 2.12
C ASN A 91 -0.31 -17.32 0.67
N THR A 92 -1.37 -17.25 -0.16
CA THR A 92 -1.25 -17.60 -1.59
C THR A 92 -0.54 -16.51 -2.37
N THR A 93 0.38 -16.92 -3.26
CA THR A 93 1.07 -16.02 -4.19
C THR A 93 0.94 -16.50 -5.64
N ASN A 94 1.30 -15.63 -6.58
CA ASN A 94 1.43 -16.02 -7.99
C ASN A 94 2.52 -17.07 -8.25
N LEU A 95 3.40 -17.35 -7.28
CA LEU A 95 4.43 -18.40 -7.38
C LEU A 95 3.82 -19.78 -7.11
N ALA A 96 2.90 -19.86 -6.15
CA ALA A 96 2.24 -21.11 -5.74
C ALA A 96 1.47 -21.75 -6.91
N LEU A 97 0.88 -20.92 -7.79
CA LEU A 97 0.22 -21.36 -9.04
C LEU A 97 1.16 -22.11 -10.01
N HIS A 98 2.47 -22.01 -9.82
CA HIS A 98 3.50 -22.68 -10.60
C HIS A 98 4.32 -23.69 -9.78
N GLY A 99 3.83 -24.10 -8.60
CA GLY A 99 4.53 -25.01 -7.69
C GLY A 99 5.83 -24.43 -7.11
N MET A 100 5.96 -23.11 -7.07
CA MET A 100 7.09 -22.40 -6.44
C MET A 100 6.63 -21.69 -5.17
N ASP A 101 7.49 -21.60 -4.17
CA ASP A 101 7.25 -20.80 -2.97
C ASP A 101 8.57 -20.25 -2.41
N ILE A 102 8.48 -19.24 -1.54
CA ILE A 102 9.58 -18.55 -0.87
C ILE A 102 9.82 -19.25 0.49
N THR A 103 10.26 -20.51 0.41
CA THR A 103 10.39 -21.42 1.57
C THR A 103 11.76 -21.45 2.22
N SER A 104 12.78 -20.89 1.58
CA SER A 104 14.10 -21.51 1.65
C SER A 104 15.10 -20.89 2.63
N ASP A 105 14.90 -19.63 3.04
CA ASP A 105 15.89 -18.71 3.66
C ASP A 105 17.17 -18.47 2.83
N ASP A 106 17.66 -19.49 2.10
CA ASP A 106 18.71 -19.45 1.08
C ASP A 106 18.54 -18.24 0.14
N PRO A 107 19.37 -17.19 0.31
CA PRO A 107 19.19 -15.96 -0.44
C PRO A 107 19.41 -16.15 -1.95
N LEU A 108 20.14 -17.19 -2.35
CA LEU A 108 20.41 -17.51 -3.76
C LEU A 108 19.13 -18.00 -4.48
N LYS A 109 18.19 -18.59 -3.75
CA LYS A 109 16.87 -19.01 -4.26
C LYS A 109 15.81 -17.94 -4.08
N GLU A 110 15.78 -17.26 -2.93
CA GLU A 110 14.77 -16.23 -2.66
C GLU A 110 14.93 -14.99 -3.55
N VAL A 111 16.14 -14.44 -3.67
CA VAL A 111 16.38 -13.16 -4.38
C VAL A 111 15.92 -13.19 -5.85
N PRO A 112 16.16 -14.25 -6.65
CA PRO A 112 15.61 -14.36 -8.00
C PRO A 112 14.08 -14.46 -8.05
N LEU A 113 13.44 -15.13 -7.08
CA LEU A 113 11.98 -15.24 -7.02
C LEU A 113 11.36 -13.89 -6.69
N LEU A 114 11.82 -13.23 -5.63
CA LEU A 114 11.38 -11.90 -5.19
C LEU A 114 11.55 -10.85 -6.31
N ASN A 115 12.75 -10.76 -6.89
CA ASN A 115 13.07 -9.70 -7.86
C ASN A 115 12.48 -9.93 -9.27
N LYS A 116 12.27 -11.19 -9.69
CA LYS A 116 11.87 -11.48 -11.08
C LYS A 116 10.48 -12.09 -11.22
N LYS A 117 10.02 -12.91 -10.28
CA LYS A 117 8.80 -13.72 -10.45
C LYS A 117 7.63 -13.32 -9.55
N LEU A 118 7.86 -12.85 -8.33
CA LEU A 118 6.78 -12.43 -7.43
C LEU A 118 6.06 -11.18 -7.99
N ARG A 119 4.72 -11.18 -7.93
CA ARG A 119 3.82 -10.14 -8.46
C ARG A 119 2.66 -9.83 -7.53
N TRP A 120 2.14 -10.83 -6.82
CA TRP A 120 1.15 -10.59 -5.77
C TRP A 120 1.20 -11.66 -4.68
N THR A 121 0.74 -11.28 -3.48
CA THR A 121 0.31 -12.18 -2.39
C THR A 121 -1.07 -11.76 -1.90
N THR A 122 -1.90 -12.73 -1.52
CA THR A 122 -3.23 -12.53 -0.91
C THR A 122 -3.22 -12.97 0.54
N LEU A 123 -3.84 -12.16 1.41
CA LEU A 123 -3.97 -12.46 2.84
C LEU A 123 -5.44 -12.38 3.27
N GLY A 124 -5.80 -13.15 4.30
CA GLY A 124 -7.13 -13.11 4.91
C GLY A 124 -8.15 -13.99 4.17
N LEU A 125 -9.28 -13.41 3.78
CA LEU A 125 -10.25 -14.02 2.87
C LEU A 125 -9.73 -13.96 1.43
N GLU A 126 -9.35 -15.11 0.88
CA GLU A 126 -8.97 -15.20 -0.53
C GLU A 126 -10.21 -15.17 -1.43
N TYR A 127 -10.14 -14.42 -2.53
CA TYR A 127 -11.24 -14.37 -3.51
C TYR A 127 -11.22 -15.61 -4.39
N ASP A 128 -12.29 -16.40 -4.37
CA ASP A 128 -12.42 -17.56 -5.24
C ASP A 128 -12.74 -17.10 -6.67
N TRP A 129 -11.76 -17.26 -7.56
CA TRP A 129 -11.86 -16.90 -8.96
C TRP A 129 -12.86 -17.76 -9.76
N ASN A 130 -13.16 -18.98 -9.30
CA ASN A 130 -14.14 -19.87 -9.93
C ASN A 130 -15.57 -19.44 -9.58
N THR A 131 -15.89 -19.29 -8.28
CA THR A 131 -17.24 -18.89 -7.83
C THR A 131 -17.48 -17.38 -7.83
N LYS A 132 -16.43 -16.58 -8.03
CA LYS A 132 -16.44 -15.10 -8.06
C LYS A 132 -16.98 -14.46 -6.77
N LYS A 133 -16.65 -15.07 -5.64
CA LYS A 133 -17.11 -14.71 -4.29
C LYS A 133 -15.96 -14.82 -3.28
N TYR A 134 -16.07 -14.07 -2.19
CA TYR A 134 -15.29 -14.34 -0.98
C TYR A 134 -15.96 -15.48 -0.19
N PRO A 135 -15.19 -16.41 0.41
CA PRO A 135 -15.72 -17.42 1.31
C PRO A 135 -16.24 -16.80 2.62
N LEU A 136 -16.97 -17.59 3.41
CA LEU A 136 -17.45 -17.20 4.73
C LEU A 136 -16.33 -17.21 5.80
N HIS A 137 -15.27 -17.97 5.55
CA HIS A 137 -14.13 -18.16 6.46
C HIS A 137 -12.83 -18.17 5.65
N GLY A 138 -11.73 -17.79 6.29
CA GLY A 138 -10.39 -17.76 5.70
C GLY A 138 -9.34 -17.42 6.76
N GLY A 139 -8.15 -17.00 6.32
CA GLY A 139 -7.10 -16.56 7.24
C GLY A 139 -7.48 -15.31 8.02
N LYS A 140 -6.77 -15.04 9.11
CA LYS A 140 -6.76 -13.71 9.73
C LYS A 140 -5.75 -12.83 8.99
N LEU A 141 -6.07 -11.55 8.83
CA LEU A 141 -5.04 -10.57 8.46
C LEU A 141 -4.06 -10.39 9.63
N PRO A 142 -2.78 -10.06 9.34
CA PRO A 142 -1.85 -9.52 10.33
C PRO A 142 -2.48 -8.36 11.11
N ASP A 143 -2.26 -8.33 12.43
CA ASP A 143 -2.86 -7.33 13.32
C ASP A 143 -2.46 -5.91 12.88
N GLU A 144 -1.22 -5.72 12.43
CA GLU A 144 -0.71 -4.44 11.94
C GLU A 144 -1.41 -3.93 10.66
N LEU A 145 -1.90 -4.82 9.79
CA LEU A 145 -2.71 -4.42 8.63
C LEU A 145 -4.15 -4.09 9.04
N THR A 146 -4.68 -4.85 10.01
CA THR A 146 -6.01 -4.63 10.57
C THR A 146 -6.09 -3.28 11.28
N GLU A 147 -5.09 -2.98 12.11
CA GLU A 147 -4.97 -1.76 12.88
C GLU A 147 -4.73 -0.54 11.98
N LEU A 148 -3.82 -0.64 11.00
CA LEU A 148 -3.57 0.43 10.02
C LEU A 148 -4.83 0.81 9.24
N ALA A 149 -5.55 -0.17 8.69
CA ALA A 149 -6.78 0.08 7.95
C ALA A 149 -7.89 0.67 8.85
N THR A 150 -7.99 0.21 10.09
CA THR A 150 -8.94 0.76 11.08
C THR A 150 -8.61 2.21 11.43
N LEU A 151 -7.35 2.51 11.69
CA LEU A 151 -6.86 3.86 12.01
C LEU A 151 -7.11 4.84 10.86
N ILE A 152 -6.90 4.44 9.61
CA ILE A 152 -7.20 5.24 8.42
C ILE A 152 -8.71 5.46 8.24
N SER A 153 -9.55 4.45 8.52
CA SER A 153 -11.00 4.59 8.45
C SER A 153 -11.56 5.54 9.51
N LEU A 154 -11.04 5.46 10.73
CA LEU A 154 -11.38 6.36 11.83
C LEU A 154 -10.94 7.80 11.54
N SER A 155 -9.70 7.98 11.08
CA SER A 155 -9.13 9.31 10.82
C SER A 155 -9.83 10.05 9.67
N LEU A 156 -10.35 9.31 8.67
CA LEU A 156 -11.16 9.85 7.58
C LEU A 156 -12.67 9.91 7.90
N ASN A 157 -13.09 9.57 9.14
CA ASN A 157 -14.48 9.49 9.58
C ASN A 157 -15.38 8.63 8.66
N LEU A 158 -14.85 7.52 8.14
CA LEU A 158 -15.55 6.57 7.26
C LEU A 158 -16.34 5.50 8.03
N GLY A 159 -16.34 5.57 9.37
CA GLY A 159 -16.97 4.60 10.25
C GLY A 159 -16.10 3.37 10.56
N GLN A 160 -16.72 2.32 11.09
CA GLN A 160 -16.01 1.10 11.49
C GLN A 160 -15.62 0.26 10.27
N MET A 161 -14.32 0.23 9.96
CA MET A 161 -13.76 -0.74 9.01
C MET A 161 -13.57 -2.11 9.67
N ARG A 162 -13.81 -3.17 8.89
CA ARG A 162 -13.52 -4.57 9.26
C ARG A 162 -12.70 -5.19 8.14
N PRO A 163 -11.37 -4.96 8.10
CA PRO A 163 -10.52 -5.48 7.04
C PRO A 163 -10.43 -7.00 7.16
N ASP A 164 -10.85 -7.71 6.11
CA ASP A 164 -10.93 -9.17 6.07
C ASP A 164 -10.10 -9.80 4.95
N ALA A 165 -9.73 -9.02 3.92
CA ALA A 165 -8.85 -9.42 2.83
C ALA A 165 -7.80 -8.32 2.54
N ALA A 166 -6.60 -8.73 2.09
CA ALA A 166 -5.58 -7.82 1.60
C ALA A 166 -4.87 -8.41 0.36
N ILE A 167 -4.50 -7.54 -0.58
CA ILE A 167 -3.70 -7.88 -1.76
C ILE A 167 -2.47 -6.98 -1.75
N ILE A 168 -1.29 -7.58 -1.79
CA ILE A 168 -0.03 -6.84 -1.88
C ILE A 168 0.54 -7.10 -3.27
N ASN A 169 0.75 -6.03 -4.02
CA ASN A 169 1.27 -6.09 -5.38
C ASN A 169 2.76 -5.73 -5.41
N TYR A 170 3.55 -6.52 -6.12
CA TYR A 170 4.98 -6.33 -6.29
C TYR A 170 5.25 -5.91 -7.74
N TYR A 171 5.88 -4.76 -7.92
CA TYR A 171 6.16 -4.18 -9.23
C TYR A 171 7.67 -4.11 -9.52
N PRO A 172 8.33 -5.24 -9.91
CA PRO A 172 9.67 -5.19 -10.45
C PRO A 172 9.78 -4.25 -11.66
N PRO A 173 11.00 -3.78 -12.00
CA PRO A 173 11.22 -2.88 -13.13
C PRO A 173 10.51 -3.35 -14.41
N ASN A 174 9.82 -2.42 -15.08
CA ASN A 174 8.99 -2.63 -16.27
C ASN A 174 7.60 -3.29 -16.04
N SER A 175 7.24 -3.63 -14.81
CA SER A 175 5.86 -4.05 -14.49
C SER A 175 4.88 -2.88 -14.66
N THR A 176 3.64 -3.17 -15.03
CA THR A 176 2.57 -2.17 -15.14
C THR A 176 1.23 -2.76 -14.73
N LEU A 177 0.47 -2.05 -13.90
CA LEU A 177 -0.93 -2.32 -13.65
C LEU A 177 -1.77 -1.74 -14.81
N SER A 178 -2.67 -2.53 -15.38
CA SER A 178 -3.59 -2.04 -16.42
C SER A 178 -4.81 -1.39 -15.78
N PRO A 179 -5.49 -0.43 -16.45
CA PRO A 179 -6.74 0.14 -15.94
C PRO A 179 -7.78 -0.96 -15.66
N HIS A 180 -8.32 -0.96 -14.44
CA HIS A 180 -9.37 -1.86 -13.99
C HIS A 180 -10.22 -1.16 -12.91
N VAL A 181 -11.27 -1.82 -12.43
CA VAL A 181 -12.17 -1.32 -11.38
C VAL A 181 -12.48 -2.46 -10.42
N ASP A 182 -12.25 -2.25 -9.13
CA ASP A 182 -12.51 -3.24 -8.08
C ASP A 182 -14.00 -3.28 -7.72
N ARG A 183 -14.73 -4.20 -8.36
CA ARG A 183 -16.19 -4.34 -8.22
C ARG A 183 -16.65 -5.26 -7.08
N LYS A 184 -15.74 -5.68 -6.19
CA LYS A 184 -15.98 -6.74 -5.18
C LYS A 184 -15.69 -6.32 -3.74
N VAL A 185 -15.38 -5.04 -3.53
CA VAL A 185 -15.29 -4.40 -2.21
C VAL A 185 -16.68 -4.38 -1.57
N ARG A 186 -16.77 -4.69 -0.27
CA ARG A 186 -18.04 -4.71 0.47
C ARG A 186 -18.47 -3.34 0.98
N THR A 187 -17.52 -2.45 1.29
CA THR A 187 -17.80 -1.11 1.86
C THR A 187 -16.68 -0.11 1.56
N ILE A 188 -15.49 -0.28 2.16
CA ILE A 188 -14.35 0.65 2.03
C ILE A 188 -13.17 -0.10 1.40
N LEU A 189 -12.49 0.55 0.46
CA LEU A 189 -11.20 0.10 -0.07
C LEU A 189 -10.09 1.03 0.45
N CYS A 190 -9.15 0.48 1.23
CA CYS A 190 -7.92 1.16 1.58
C CYS A 190 -6.78 0.57 0.74
N ALA A 191 -6.21 1.37 -0.17
CA ALA A 191 -5.02 1.02 -0.93
C ALA A 191 -3.80 1.72 -0.33
N ILE A 192 -2.73 0.98 -0.07
CA ILE A 192 -1.52 1.49 0.60
C ILE A 192 -0.33 1.26 -0.32
N ASP A 193 0.13 2.31 -0.97
CA ASP A 193 1.26 2.26 -1.90
C ASP A 193 2.56 2.62 -1.16
N PHE A 194 3.39 1.61 -0.89
CA PHE A 194 4.77 1.80 -0.43
C PHE A 194 5.73 1.85 -1.62
N ASN A 195 6.03 3.04 -2.16
CA ASN A 195 7.07 3.17 -3.19
C ASN A 195 8.46 3.23 -2.55
N VAL A 196 9.11 2.07 -2.42
CA VAL A 196 10.55 2.00 -2.13
C VAL A 196 11.32 2.22 -3.43
N ILE A 197 11.74 3.46 -3.70
CA ILE A 197 12.58 3.76 -4.87
C ILE A 197 14.02 3.29 -4.58
N GLY A 198 14.27 2.01 -4.83
CA GLY A 198 15.62 1.44 -4.89
C GLY A 198 16.29 1.80 -6.22
N ALA A 199 17.11 2.86 -6.21
CA ALA A 199 17.87 3.29 -7.39
C ALA A 199 19.02 2.31 -7.72
N ALA A 200 18.72 1.21 -8.41
CA ALA A 200 19.72 0.34 -9.01
C ALA A 200 20.27 0.98 -10.31
N GLY A 201 21.24 1.88 -10.17
CA GLY A 201 21.89 2.58 -11.29
C GLY A 201 23.33 2.98 -10.96
N SER A 202 24.25 2.69 -11.88
CA SER A 202 25.71 2.76 -11.68
C SER A 202 26.28 4.18 -11.70
N LEU A 203 26.04 4.97 -10.65
CA LEU A 203 26.73 6.25 -10.40
C LEU A 203 27.21 6.33 -8.93
N PRO A 204 28.50 6.64 -8.65
CA PRO A 204 29.08 6.40 -7.32
C PRO A 204 28.51 7.19 -6.14
N ASN A 205 27.77 8.28 -6.39
CA ASN A 205 27.46 9.32 -5.38
C ASN A 205 25.96 9.62 -5.22
N ARG A 206 25.08 8.61 -5.23
CA ARG A 206 23.65 8.79 -4.87
C ARG A 206 23.13 7.73 -3.89
N ARG A 207 23.33 7.97 -2.58
CA ARG A 207 22.52 7.31 -1.53
C ARG A 207 21.20 8.05 -1.35
N TYR A 208 20.18 7.66 -2.11
CA TYR A 208 18.79 8.08 -1.87
C TYR A 208 17.87 6.85 -1.90
N GLN A 209 17.57 6.28 -0.75
CA GLN A 209 16.32 5.54 -0.56
C GLN A 209 15.23 6.58 -0.31
N LEU A 210 14.60 7.07 -1.38
CA LEU A 210 13.38 7.85 -1.24
C LEU A 210 12.22 6.85 -1.15
N VAL A 211 11.83 6.52 0.07
CA VAL A 211 10.54 5.87 0.29
C VAL A 211 9.48 6.95 0.23
N ARG A 212 8.62 6.88 -0.79
CA ARG A 212 7.38 7.67 -0.89
C ARG A 212 6.23 6.71 -0.65
N ASP A 213 5.73 6.67 0.56
CA ASP A 213 4.45 6.04 0.85
C ASP A 213 3.30 7.00 0.51
N THR A 214 2.19 6.45 0.04
CA THR A 214 0.95 7.18 -0.17
C THR A 214 -0.20 6.22 0.08
N VAL A 215 -1.04 6.55 1.05
CA VAL A 215 -2.30 5.83 1.29
C VAL A 215 -3.37 6.51 0.44
N THR A 216 -4.08 5.71 -0.36
CA THR A 216 -5.21 6.14 -1.16
C THR A 216 -6.43 5.33 -0.72
N THR A 217 -7.42 6.01 -0.14
CA THR A 217 -8.66 5.37 0.33
C THR A 217 -9.80 5.75 -0.59
N LEU A 218 -10.61 4.76 -0.97
CA LEU A 218 -11.85 4.94 -1.71
C LEU A 218 -13.03 4.42 -0.88
N ALA A 219 -13.95 5.31 -0.55
CA ALA A 219 -15.26 4.97 0.03
C ALA A 219 -16.37 5.17 -1.01
N SER A 220 -17.36 4.29 -1.02
CA SER A 220 -18.51 4.28 -1.95
C SER A 220 -19.81 4.69 -1.26
#